data_AF-A0A9W8IW03-F1
#
_entry.id   AF-A0A9W8IW03-F1
#
_cell.length_a   1.000
_cell.length_b   1.000
_cell.length_c   1.000
_cell.angle_alpha   90.00
_cell.angle_beta   90.00
_cell.angle_gamma   90.00
#
_symmetry.space_group_name_H-M   'P 1'
#
loop_
_entity.id
_entity.type
_entity.pdbx_description
1 polymer ?
#
loop_
_entity_poly.entity_id
_entity_poly.type
_entity_poly.pdbx_seq_one_letter_code
_entity_poly.pdbx_strand_id
1 'polypeptide(L)'
;MDYLICAGVVPGPKKPKDFDSFLYPFVSECLELAAGVKAYHCLQQCAFLLRAYPVFASGDMPAMAMIMLMKGHNAICPCRMCKIIAILRRGTTTYYVPLQAPAGHPGRAVPTYNPKSLPLRNHDDFLEDAQHVQLAPSQAESNRRAKDSGVKGFPILAHVNSLIFPHSFPFDFMHLLYENLIKNLLDFFCGQFKELEHGDEGYCVEQALWEAIGEATEESGATIPGAYGARPRDFSKDRIGITADMLSFWTLYLGPVYLEKAFSNRAFYDHFIKLVQLVNLCLQFELNHTDVETIRQGFAAWVQEYERLYYQYSEDRLSACPLTIHALLHIADGIEFMGPVWVYWAFAMERFCGKLARAIKSRRFPFANLDNQVLAQAQFTCIKNIYGLEDEISLNVPKKSWETEIPNPQYTNYRLLPPYQSCNLDLIPAMKSRIAAALVTRFTDADGSAKINVSTATQILELSTIDMWGRLKRLGEGDTMLASEVVRQKSEDRRDATYVRYEQLVDRYANSRKRTPEFYLKTFYGQLKYIFVIKIPALEVDALPELEEPTTIAFGAIQSCNVTRHHPDLDIHYYRKMGPMDIVDIAYIQCLVGRVHWNNEWVIFDRSGPLARSVPEFTR
;
A
#
# COMPACT_ATOMS: atom_id res chain seq x y z
N MET A 1 -14.96 -5.04 -2.94
CA MET A 1 -15.22 -5.22 -4.40
C MET A 1 -16.57 -4.65 -4.79
N ASP A 2 -17.39 -4.27 -3.82
CA ASP A 2 -18.77 -3.82 -4.01
C ASP A 2 -18.88 -2.50 -4.78
N TYR A 3 -17.74 -1.80 -4.97
CA TYR A 3 -17.61 -0.56 -5.73
C TYR A 3 -16.99 -0.75 -7.13
N LEU A 4 -16.85 -1.99 -7.63
CA LEU A 4 -16.41 -2.28 -9.00
C LEU A 4 -17.55 -2.85 -9.83
N ILE A 5 -17.86 -2.20 -10.95
CA ILE A 5 -18.88 -2.65 -11.90
C ILE A 5 -18.18 -3.19 -13.14
N CYS A 6 -18.51 -4.42 -13.50
CA CYS A 6 -18.02 -5.04 -14.73
C CYS A 6 -18.86 -4.57 -15.92
N ALA A 7 -18.36 -3.59 -16.67
CA ALA A 7 -19.03 -3.08 -17.86
C ALA A 7 -18.99 -4.06 -19.06
N GLY A 8 -17.95 -4.90 -19.13
CA GLY A 8 -17.83 -5.89 -20.19
C GLY A 8 -16.61 -6.79 -20.02
N VAL A 9 -16.63 -7.92 -20.71
CA VAL A 9 -15.51 -8.87 -20.79
C VAL A 9 -15.24 -9.14 -22.27
N VAL A 10 -13.97 -9.01 -22.68
CA VAL A 10 -13.55 -9.36 -24.03
C VAL A 10 -13.04 -10.80 -24.01
N PRO A 11 -13.73 -11.76 -24.65
CA PRO A 11 -13.39 -13.17 -24.54
C PRO A 11 -12.08 -13.49 -25.28
N GLY A 12 -11.33 -14.45 -24.74
CA GLY A 12 -10.16 -15.04 -25.40
C GLY A 12 -10.54 -16.03 -26.52
N PRO A 13 -9.60 -16.84 -27.02
CA PRO A 13 -8.22 -17.03 -26.54
C PRO A 13 -7.19 -16.10 -27.21
N LYS A 14 -7.57 -15.38 -28.28
CA LYS A 14 -6.65 -14.51 -29.03
C LYS A 14 -6.89 -13.06 -28.66
N LYS A 15 -5.81 -12.27 -28.68
CA LYS A 15 -5.89 -10.81 -28.57
C LYS A 15 -6.83 -10.26 -29.65
N PRO A 16 -7.72 -9.30 -29.32
CA PRO A 16 -8.56 -8.63 -30.30
C PRO A 16 -7.73 -8.03 -31.43
N LYS A 17 -8.14 -8.25 -32.68
CA LYS A 17 -7.50 -7.60 -33.84
C LYS A 17 -7.85 -6.12 -33.89
N ASP A 18 -9.10 -5.83 -33.57
CA ASP A 18 -9.69 -4.50 -33.47
C ASP A 18 -10.33 -4.42 -32.08
N PHE A 19 -9.71 -3.67 -31.17
CA PHE A 19 -10.21 -3.49 -29.81
C PHE A 19 -11.34 -2.45 -29.75
N ASP A 20 -11.32 -1.49 -30.68
CA ASP A 20 -12.30 -0.41 -30.72
C ASP A 20 -13.70 -0.94 -31.02
N SER A 21 -13.81 -2.03 -31.79
CA SER A 21 -15.11 -2.70 -32.00
C SER A 21 -15.76 -3.22 -30.71
N PHE A 22 -14.96 -3.59 -29.70
CA PHE A 22 -15.46 -3.99 -28.38
C PHE A 22 -15.77 -2.80 -27.47
N LEU A 23 -15.07 -1.67 -27.66
CA LEU A 23 -15.31 -0.43 -26.92
C LEU A 23 -16.48 0.39 -27.48
N TYR A 24 -16.91 0.15 -28.72
CA TYR A 24 -17.97 0.92 -29.37
C TYR A 24 -19.24 1.07 -28.53
N PRO A 25 -19.82 0.00 -27.93
CA PRO A 25 -21.01 0.14 -27.07
C PRO A 25 -20.76 1.06 -25.87
N PHE A 26 -19.61 0.89 -25.22
CA PHE A 26 -19.21 1.74 -24.08
C PHE A 26 -19.07 3.22 -24.48
N VAL A 27 -18.45 3.51 -25.62
CA VAL A 27 -18.31 4.88 -26.12
C VAL A 27 -19.67 5.49 -26.46
N SER A 28 -20.55 4.72 -27.12
CA SER A 28 -21.92 5.17 -27.42
C SER A 28 -22.67 5.57 -26.15
N GLU A 29 -22.65 4.71 -25.13
CA GLU A 29 -23.29 4.99 -23.83
C GLU A 29 -22.64 6.19 -23.11
N CYS A 30 -21.31 6.35 -23.18
CA CYS A 30 -20.63 7.52 -22.62
C CYS A 30 -21.08 8.82 -23.29
N LEU A 31 -21.32 8.82 -24.60
CA LEU A 31 -21.82 9.99 -25.32
C LEU A 31 -23.27 10.33 -24.92
N GLU A 32 -24.11 9.31 -24.75
CA GLU A 32 -25.47 9.48 -24.23
C GLU A 32 -25.48 10.03 -22.80
N LEU A 33 -24.64 9.48 -21.92
CA LEU A 33 -24.45 9.95 -20.54
C LEU A 33 -23.91 11.38 -20.51
N ALA A 34 -23.01 11.75 -21.42
CA ALA A 34 -22.49 13.11 -21.51
C ALA A 34 -23.58 14.13 -21.91
N ALA A 35 -24.49 13.74 -22.81
CA ALA A 35 -25.67 14.55 -23.17
C ALA A 35 -26.66 14.65 -21.99
N GLY A 36 -26.83 13.54 -21.28
CA GLY A 36 -27.63 13.40 -20.07
C GLY A 36 -28.81 12.45 -20.27
N VAL A 37 -28.99 11.53 -19.32
CA VAL A 37 -30.09 10.56 -19.31
C VAL A 37 -31.03 10.85 -18.15
N LYS A 38 -32.33 10.67 -18.35
CA LYS A 38 -33.31 10.83 -17.27
C LYS A 38 -33.14 9.69 -16.26
N ALA A 39 -32.80 10.03 -15.03
CA ALA A 39 -32.64 9.11 -13.91
C ALA A 39 -33.59 9.47 -12.76
N TYR A 40 -33.76 8.57 -11.81
CA TYR A 40 -34.59 8.78 -10.62
C TYR A 40 -33.74 8.75 -9.36
N HIS A 41 -33.83 9.81 -8.56
CA HIS A 41 -33.15 9.90 -7.28
C HIS A 41 -34.02 9.28 -6.20
N CYS A 42 -33.70 8.07 -5.73
CA CYS A 42 -34.55 7.33 -4.78
C CYS A 42 -34.76 8.07 -3.45
N LEU A 43 -33.71 8.69 -2.90
CA LEU A 43 -33.80 9.43 -1.63
C LEU A 43 -34.62 10.72 -1.73
N GLN A 44 -34.49 11.46 -2.84
CA GLN A 44 -35.21 12.72 -3.07
C GLN A 44 -36.56 12.51 -3.77
N GLN A 45 -36.85 11.26 -4.17
CA GLN A 45 -38.06 10.85 -4.89
C GLN A 45 -38.39 11.71 -6.12
N CYS A 46 -37.36 12.12 -6.87
CA CYS A 46 -37.52 13.02 -8.01
C CYS A 46 -36.75 12.51 -9.24
N ALA A 47 -37.23 12.90 -10.43
CA ALA A 47 -36.46 12.70 -11.65
C ALA A 47 -35.37 13.78 -11.75
N PHE A 48 -34.18 13.37 -12.15
CA PHE A 48 -33.06 14.28 -12.44
C PHE A 48 -32.39 13.88 -13.75
N LEU A 49 -31.63 14.81 -14.32
CA LEU A 49 -30.80 14.53 -15.49
C LEU A 49 -29.43 14.04 -15.00
N LEU A 50 -29.16 12.75 -15.16
CA LEU A 50 -27.87 12.16 -14.84
C LEU A 50 -26.90 12.40 -15.99
N ARG A 51 -25.75 12.99 -15.67
CA ARG A 51 -24.59 13.05 -16.54
C ARG A 51 -23.43 12.32 -15.90
N ALA A 52 -22.73 11.51 -16.69
CA ALA A 52 -21.57 10.78 -16.23
C ALA A 52 -20.47 10.85 -17.28
N TYR A 53 -19.22 10.90 -16.81
CA TYR A 53 -18.05 11.12 -17.65
C TYR A 53 -16.94 10.16 -17.19
N PRO A 54 -16.39 9.32 -18.09
CA PRO A 54 -15.17 8.59 -17.77
C PRO A 54 -14.01 9.58 -17.65
N VAL A 55 -13.24 9.45 -16.58
CA VAL A 55 -12.15 10.38 -16.24
C VAL A 55 -10.77 9.86 -16.68
N PHE A 56 -10.58 8.54 -16.66
CA PHE A 56 -9.33 7.91 -17.07
C PHE A 56 -9.52 6.46 -17.50
N ALA A 57 -8.51 5.90 -18.17
CA ALA A 57 -8.36 4.46 -18.36
C ALA A 57 -6.93 4.01 -18.01
N SER A 58 -6.82 2.94 -17.23
CA SER A 58 -5.54 2.40 -16.74
C SER A 58 -5.45 0.89 -17.03
N GLY A 59 -4.22 0.40 -17.11
CA GLY A 59 -3.89 -0.98 -17.43
C GLY A 59 -2.39 -1.15 -17.65
N ASP A 60 -1.96 -2.40 -17.86
CA ASP A 60 -0.57 -2.69 -18.21
C ASP A 60 -0.18 -2.03 -19.55
N MET A 61 1.13 -1.87 -19.78
CA MET A 61 1.61 -1.18 -20.99
C MET A 61 1.09 -1.82 -22.29
N PRO A 62 1.04 -3.16 -22.45
CA PRO A 62 0.48 -3.80 -23.64
C PRO A 62 -1.02 -3.56 -23.88
N ALA A 63 -1.87 -3.57 -22.84
CA ALA A 63 -3.29 -3.25 -22.97
C ALA A 63 -3.48 -1.79 -23.31
N MET A 64 -2.76 -0.89 -22.63
CA MET A 64 -2.85 0.54 -22.90
C MET A 64 -2.36 0.92 -24.29
N ALA A 65 -1.30 0.26 -24.79
CA ALA A 65 -0.87 0.46 -26.16
C ALA A 65 -1.94 0.04 -27.19
N MET A 66 -2.75 -0.97 -26.86
CA MET A 66 -3.88 -1.35 -27.72
C MET A 66 -5.03 -0.34 -27.64
N ILE A 67 -5.42 0.07 -26.43
CA ILE A 67 -6.51 1.03 -26.18
C ILE A 67 -6.23 2.40 -26.80
N MET A 68 -4.97 2.86 -26.71
CA MET A 68 -4.56 4.16 -27.25
C MET A 68 -4.08 4.08 -28.70
N LEU A 69 -4.19 2.91 -29.35
CA LEU A 69 -3.62 2.64 -30.67
C LEU A 69 -2.16 3.11 -30.79
N MET A 70 -1.29 2.73 -29.86
CA MET A 70 0.16 2.95 -29.91
C MET A 70 0.88 1.73 -30.50
N LYS A 71 2.08 1.93 -31.05
CA LYS A 71 2.97 0.84 -31.51
C LYS A 71 3.45 -0.07 -30.38
N GLY A 72 3.52 0.43 -29.13
CA GLY A 72 3.92 -0.32 -27.95
C GLY A 72 5.39 -0.13 -27.54
N HIS A 73 5.82 -0.90 -26.53
CA HIS A 73 7.09 -0.67 -25.82
C HIS A 73 8.37 -0.88 -26.65
N ASN A 74 8.32 -1.66 -27.73
CA ASN A 74 9.46 -1.90 -28.64
C ASN A 74 9.47 -0.95 -29.86
N ALA A 75 8.71 0.16 -29.81
CA ALA A 75 8.72 1.16 -30.87
C ALA A 75 9.92 2.12 -30.77
N ILE A 76 10.20 2.84 -31.87
CA ILE A 76 11.20 3.93 -31.87
C ILE A 76 10.73 5.09 -30.99
N CYS A 77 9.43 5.40 -30.98
CA CYS A 77 8.83 6.32 -30.02
C CYS A 77 7.85 5.54 -29.12
N PRO A 78 8.35 4.91 -28.04
CA PRO A 78 7.56 3.94 -27.28
C PRO A 78 6.76 4.55 -26.13
N CYS A 79 7.13 5.74 -25.65
CA CYS A 79 6.44 6.39 -24.55
C CYS A 79 5.14 7.02 -25.05
N ARG A 80 4.04 6.77 -24.33
CA ARG A 80 2.75 7.40 -24.60
C ARG A 80 2.63 8.82 -24.03
N MET A 81 3.46 9.20 -23.05
CA MET A 81 3.39 10.50 -22.39
C MET A 81 4.31 11.56 -23.03
N CYS A 82 5.37 11.13 -23.73
CA CYS A 82 6.33 12.04 -24.36
C CYS A 82 6.83 11.51 -25.71
N LYS A 83 7.52 12.37 -26.47
CA LYS A 83 8.07 12.09 -27.80
C LYS A 83 9.51 11.55 -27.74
N ILE A 84 9.89 10.87 -26.64
CA ILE A 84 11.23 10.31 -26.47
C ILE A 84 11.54 9.27 -27.56
N ILE A 85 12.78 9.26 -28.02
CA ILE A 85 13.28 8.36 -29.06
C ILE A 85 14.12 7.26 -28.40
N ALA A 86 13.74 6.01 -28.63
CA ALA A 86 14.46 4.83 -28.21
C ALA A 86 15.59 4.48 -29.18
N ILE A 87 16.64 3.82 -28.66
CA ILE A 87 17.78 3.33 -29.44
C ILE A 87 17.76 1.82 -29.54
N LEU A 88 18.22 1.28 -30.67
CA LEU A 88 18.25 -0.15 -30.96
C LEU A 88 19.51 -0.77 -30.37
N ARG A 89 19.38 -1.82 -29.53
CA ARG A 89 20.57 -2.57 -29.07
C ARG A 89 21.19 -3.32 -30.25
N ARG A 90 22.49 -3.13 -30.47
CA ARG A 90 23.25 -3.79 -31.56
C ARG A 90 23.03 -5.31 -31.54
N GLY A 91 22.86 -5.89 -32.72
CA GLY A 91 22.66 -7.33 -32.89
C GLY A 91 21.28 -7.86 -32.46
N THR A 92 20.35 -6.98 -32.06
CA THR A 92 19.00 -7.37 -31.62
C THR A 92 17.91 -6.60 -32.39
N THR A 93 16.64 -6.90 -32.09
CA THR A 93 15.46 -6.17 -32.57
C THR A 93 14.80 -5.32 -31.48
N THR A 94 15.44 -5.19 -30.32
CA THR A 94 14.86 -4.56 -29.12
C THR A 94 15.35 -3.13 -28.94
N TYR A 95 14.41 -2.23 -28.67
CA TYR A 95 14.67 -0.82 -28.42
C TYR A 95 14.67 -0.51 -26.92
N TYR A 96 15.52 0.42 -26.52
CA TYR A 96 15.71 0.86 -25.13
C TYR A 96 15.72 2.39 -25.05
N VAL A 97 15.40 2.92 -23.88
CA VAL A 97 15.07 4.35 -23.68
C VAL A 97 16.01 4.98 -22.63
N PRO A 98 17.32 5.06 -22.89
CA PRO A 98 18.22 5.80 -22.01
C PRO A 98 18.01 7.31 -22.17
N LEU A 99 18.25 8.09 -21.12
CA LEU A 99 18.35 9.55 -21.17
C LEU A 99 19.58 9.97 -21.97
N GLN A 100 20.66 9.20 -21.89
CA GLN A 100 21.89 9.41 -22.66
C GLN A 100 22.31 8.14 -23.38
N ALA A 101 22.45 8.21 -24.71
CA ALA A 101 22.97 7.09 -25.50
C ALA A 101 24.46 6.81 -25.18
N PRO A 102 24.96 5.57 -25.38
CA PRO A 102 26.37 5.25 -25.24
C PRO A 102 27.22 6.08 -26.20
N ALA A 103 28.45 6.40 -25.79
CA ALA A 103 29.40 7.08 -26.67
C ALA A 103 29.64 6.26 -27.94
N GLY A 104 29.49 6.90 -29.12
CA GLY A 104 29.71 6.23 -30.41
C GLY A 104 28.63 5.21 -30.80
N HIS A 105 27.44 5.25 -30.19
CA HIS A 105 26.31 4.43 -30.63
C HIS A 105 25.95 4.75 -32.10
N PRO A 106 25.77 3.73 -32.98
CA PRO A 106 25.58 3.94 -34.39
C PRO A 106 24.10 4.22 -34.71
N GLY A 107 23.84 4.91 -35.82
CA GLY A 107 22.47 5.17 -36.28
C GLY A 107 22.02 6.61 -36.03
N ARG A 108 20.72 6.78 -35.79
CA ARG A 108 20.11 8.12 -35.62
C ARG A 108 20.72 8.79 -34.40
N ALA A 109 21.22 10.01 -34.57
CA ALA A 109 21.63 10.85 -33.45
C ALA A 109 20.40 11.07 -32.54
N VAL A 110 20.44 10.49 -31.33
CA VAL A 110 19.41 10.69 -30.31
C VAL A 110 19.92 11.76 -29.35
N PRO A 111 19.11 12.80 -29.06
CA PRO A 111 19.53 13.84 -28.14
C PRO A 111 19.66 13.28 -26.72
N THR A 112 20.55 13.88 -25.93
CA THR A 112 20.55 13.68 -24.48
C THR A 112 19.32 14.36 -23.89
N TYR A 113 18.51 13.62 -23.15
CA TYR A 113 17.29 14.13 -22.53
C TYR A 113 17.55 14.62 -21.12
N ASN A 114 17.05 15.81 -20.80
CA ASN A 114 16.92 16.25 -19.42
C ASN A 114 15.66 15.62 -18.82
N PRO A 115 15.76 14.80 -17.77
CA PRO A 115 14.59 14.14 -17.16
C PRO A 115 13.58 15.13 -16.57
N LYS A 116 13.99 16.39 -16.29
CA LYS A 116 13.11 17.45 -15.81
C LYS A 116 12.45 18.27 -16.93
N SER A 117 12.80 18.02 -18.19
CA SER A 117 12.32 18.78 -19.35
C SER A 117 12.16 17.84 -20.55
N LEU A 118 11.35 16.80 -20.37
CA LEU A 118 11.04 15.84 -21.43
C LEU A 118 10.13 16.47 -22.50
N PRO A 119 10.18 16.01 -23.77
CA PRO A 119 9.31 16.47 -24.83
C PRO A 119 7.90 15.87 -24.67
N LEU A 120 7.12 16.37 -23.70
CA LEU A 120 5.79 15.88 -23.38
C LEU A 120 4.83 15.99 -24.58
N ARG A 121 3.91 15.03 -24.69
CA ARG A 121 2.78 15.09 -25.63
C ARG A 121 1.63 15.82 -24.97
N ASN A 122 0.92 16.63 -25.72
CA ASN A 122 -0.40 17.12 -25.34
C ASN A 122 -1.49 16.46 -26.19
N HIS A 123 -2.75 16.87 -25.94
CA HIS A 123 -3.92 16.32 -26.61
C HIS A 123 -3.91 16.52 -28.11
N ASP A 124 -3.70 17.76 -28.53
CA ASP A 124 -3.75 18.13 -29.94
C ASP A 124 -2.63 17.44 -30.71
N ASP A 125 -1.40 17.45 -30.16
CA ASP A 125 -0.24 16.74 -30.71
C ASP A 125 -0.54 15.23 -30.94
N PHE A 126 -1.15 14.58 -29.95
CA PHE A 126 -1.46 13.15 -30.04
C PHE A 126 -2.51 12.87 -31.12
N LEU A 127 -3.57 13.68 -31.18
CA LEU A 127 -4.64 13.51 -32.16
C LEU A 127 -4.19 13.88 -33.58
N GLU A 128 -3.32 14.87 -33.73
CA GLU A 128 -2.68 15.20 -35.00
C GLU A 128 -1.83 14.04 -35.52
N ASP A 129 -0.99 13.45 -34.66
CA ASP A 129 -0.21 12.24 -35.00
C ASP A 129 -1.15 11.10 -35.43
N ALA A 130 -2.23 10.89 -34.67
CA ALA A 130 -3.22 9.84 -34.94
C ALA A 130 -3.94 10.04 -36.28
N GLN A 131 -4.39 11.27 -36.54
CA GLN A 131 -5.09 11.64 -37.77
C GLN A 131 -4.15 11.58 -38.98
N HIS A 132 -2.90 12.03 -38.82
CA HIS A 132 -1.88 11.93 -39.85
C HIS A 132 -1.61 10.48 -40.25
N VAL A 133 -1.64 9.53 -39.31
CA VAL A 133 -1.51 8.10 -39.60
C VAL A 133 -2.78 7.53 -40.26
N GLN A 134 -3.97 7.93 -39.78
CA GLN A 134 -5.26 7.47 -40.30
C GLN A 134 -5.50 7.91 -41.75
N LEU A 135 -5.08 9.13 -42.10
CA LEU A 135 -5.26 9.74 -43.43
C LEU A 135 -4.12 9.41 -44.40
N ALA A 136 -3.26 8.44 -44.07
CA ALA A 136 -2.17 8.06 -44.95
C ALA A 136 -2.68 7.45 -46.28
N PRO A 137 -2.11 7.83 -47.44
CA PRO A 137 -2.57 7.39 -48.76
C PRO A 137 -2.31 5.90 -49.05
N SER A 138 -1.51 5.22 -48.23
CA SER A 138 -1.23 3.79 -48.37
C SER A 138 -0.85 3.17 -47.02
N GLN A 139 -0.94 1.83 -46.94
CA GLN A 139 -0.50 1.10 -45.75
C GLN A 139 0.99 1.28 -45.44
N ALA A 140 1.83 1.38 -46.48
CA ALA A 140 3.27 1.62 -46.31
C ALA A 140 3.53 2.99 -45.66
N GLU A 141 2.81 4.02 -46.13
CA GLU A 141 2.90 5.37 -45.59
C GLU A 141 2.33 5.46 -44.17
N SER A 142 1.20 4.80 -43.90
CA SER A 142 0.62 4.67 -42.55
C SER A 142 1.63 4.03 -41.60
N ASN A 143 2.28 2.94 -42.01
CA ASN A 143 3.28 2.25 -41.22
C ASN A 143 4.52 3.11 -40.93
N ARG A 144 4.96 3.93 -41.90
CA ARG A 144 6.07 4.88 -41.74
C ARG A 144 5.70 5.97 -40.74
N ARG A 145 4.59 6.68 -40.95
CA ARG A 145 4.09 7.73 -40.03
C ARG A 145 3.95 7.20 -38.61
N ALA A 146 3.39 6.00 -38.48
CA ALA A 146 3.20 5.36 -37.18
C ALA A 146 4.51 4.94 -36.51
N LYS A 147 5.55 4.65 -37.29
CA LYS A 147 6.90 4.34 -36.76
C LYS A 147 7.58 5.61 -36.24
N ASP A 148 7.36 6.74 -36.91
CA ASP A 148 7.96 8.02 -36.57
C ASP A 148 7.32 8.63 -35.32
N SER A 149 5.99 8.62 -35.22
CA SER A 149 5.24 9.17 -34.08
C SER A 149 5.03 8.18 -32.94
N GLY A 150 5.08 6.87 -33.19
CA GLY A 150 4.70 5.84 -32.21
C GLY A 150 3.18 5.62 -32.08
N VAL A 151 2.35 6.47 -32.70
CA VAL A 151 0.88 6.36 -32.75
C VAL A 151 0.49 5.56 -33.99
N LYS A 152 -0.43 4.61 -33.88
CA LYS A 152 -0.87 3.69 -34.95
C LYS A 152 -2.17 4.12 -35.63
N GLY A 153 -2.99 4.95 -34.99
CA GLY A 153 -4.25 5.41 -35.56
C GLY A 153 -5.06 6.21 -34.56
N PHE A 154 -6.28 6.58 -34.97
CA PHE A 154 -7.20 7.41 -34.19
C PHE A 154 -8.06 6.56 -33.25
N PRO A 155 -7.84 6.59 -31.92
CA PRO A 155 -8.54 5.71 -30.99
C PRO A 155 -10.02 6.08 -30.87
N ILE A 156 -10.93 5.12 -30.79
CA ILE A 156 -12.36 5.40 -30.61
C ILE A 156 -12.64 6.22 -29.34
N LEU A 157 -11.88 6.00 -28.27
CA LEU A 157 -11.99 6.76 -27.02
C LEU A 157 -11.69 8.25 -27.16
N ALA A 158 -11.02 8.69 -28.24
CA ALA A 158 -10.82 10.11 -28.52
C ALA A 158 -12.11 10.86 -28.84
N HIS A 159 -13.22 10.15 -29.11
CA HIS A 159 -14.55 10.76 -29.25
C HIS A 159 -15.20 11.07 -27.90
N VAL A 160 -14.66 10.57 -26.80
CA VAL A 160 -15.17 10.83 -25.45
C VAL A 160 -14.50 12.09 -24.91
N ASN A 161 -15.21 13.21 -24.98
CA ASN A 161 -14.68 14.56 -24.68
C ASN A 161 -14.11 14.74 -23.26
N SER A 162 -14.43 13.85 -22.31
CA SER A 162 -13.87 13.89 -20.96
C SER A 162 -12.49 13.25 -20.85
N LEU A 163 -12.02 12.55 -21.89
CA LEU A 163 -10.72 11.90 -21.93
C LEU A 163 -9.70 12.73 -22.70
N ILE A 164 -8.60 13.08 -22.04
CA ILE A 164 -7.51 13.88 -22.60
C ILE A 164 -6.36 12.94 -22.93
N PHE A 165 -5.93 12.89 -24.18
CA PHE A 165 -4.79 12.08 -24.60
C PHE A 165 -3.47 12.85 -24.39
N PRO A 166 -2.40 12.26 -23.83
CA PRO A 166 -2.35 11.00 -23.11
C PRO A 166 -2.68 11.13 -21.60
N HIS A 167 -3.01 12.32 -21.11
CA HIS A 167 -3.13 12.63 -19.67
C HIS A 167 -4.15 11.77 -18.90
N SER A 168 -5.25 11.35 -19.53
CA SER A 168 -6.26 10.43 -18.98
C SER A 168 -5.82 8.95 -19.00
N PHE A 169 -4.56 8.67 -19.33
CA PHE A 169 -4.03 7.32 -19.49
C PHE A 169 -2.69 7.15 -18.75
N PRO A 170 -2.67 7.27 -17.41
CA PRO A 170 -1.43 7.19 -16.62
C PRO A 170 -0.80 5.80 -16.69
N PHE A 171 0.51 5.71 -16.44
CA PHE A 171 1.18 4.42 -16.20
C PHE A 171 0.65 3.77 -14.94
N ASP A 172 0.16 2.54 -15.07
CA ASP A 172 -0.29 1.77 -13.93
C ASP A 172 0.86 1.59 -12.94
N PHE A 173 0.69 2.17 -11.74
CA PHE A 173 1.74 2.24 -10.74
C PHE A 173 2.16 0.85 -10.23
N MET A 174 1.19 -0.06 -10.07
CA MET A 174 1.42 -1.41 -9.55
C MET A 174 2.33 -2.21 -10.50
N HIS A 175 1.97 -2.27 -11.79
CA HIS A 175 2.75 -2.99 -12.78
C HIS A 175 4.09 -2.30 -13.02
N LEU A 176 4.12 -0.96 -13.08
CA LEU A 176 5.35 -0.20 -13.33
C LEU A 176 6.39 -0.44 -12.22
N LEU A 177 6.00 -0.31 -10.96
CA LEU A 177 6.90 -0.45 -9.82
C LEU A 177 7.16 -1.92 -9.52
N TYR A 178 6.13 -2.69 -9.16
CA TYR A 178 6.34 -3.99 -8.52
C TYR A 178 6.55 -5.13 -9.52
N GLU A 179 5.84 -5.13 -10.65
CA GLU A 179 5.99 -6.17 -11.68
C GLU A 179 7.16 -5.92 -12.64
N ASN A 180 7.63 -4.67 -12.76
CA ASN A 180 8.74 -4.34 -13.65
C ASN A 180 9.98 -3.86 -12.89
N LEU A 181 9.94 -2.67 -12.26
CA LEU A 181 11.14 -2.09 -11.66
C LEU A 181 11.75 -2.97 -10.55
N ILE A 182 10.95 -3.37 -9.56
CA ILE A 182 11.44 -4.15 -8.42
C ILE A 182 11.96 -5.51 -8.88
N LYS A 183 11.24 -6.21 -9.77
CA LYS A 183 11.73 -7.49 -10.33
C LYS A 183 13.08 -7.34 -11.02
N ASN A 184 13.25 -6.30 -11.84
CA ASN A 184 14.52 -5.99 -12.48
C ASN A 184 15.63 -5.72 -11.45
N LEU A 185 15.36 -4.93 -10.40
CA LEU A 185 16.33 -4.67 -9.34
C LEU A 185 16.72 -5.96 -8.60
N LEU A 186 15.76 -6.82 -8.29
CA LEU A 186 16.04 -8.13 -7.68
C LEU A 186 16.89 -9.01 -8.61
N ASP A 187 16.64 -8.98 -9.93
CA ASP A 187 17.49 -9.68 -10.92
C ASP A 187 18.91 -9.12 -10.95
N PHE A 188 19.10 -7.80 -10.82
CA PHE A 188 20.43 -7.22 -10.66
C PHE A 188 21.09 -7.74 -9.37
N PHE A 189 20.38 -7.69 -8.25
CA PHE A 189 20.91 -8.06 -6.94
C PHE A 189 21.36 -9.52 -6.86
N CYS A 190 20.68 -10.44 -7.55
CA CYS A 190 21.10 -11.85 -7.63
C CYS A 190 21.97 -12.17 -8.86
N GLY A 191 22.38 -11.17 -9.66
CA GLY A 191 23.24 -11.38 -10.83
C GLY A 191 22.58 -12.18 -11.95
N GLN A 192 21.26 -12.05 -12.13
CA GLN A 192 20.46 -12.75 -13.14
C GLN A 192 19.75 -11.80 -14.11
N PHE A 193 20.11 -10.51 -14.12
CA PHE A 193 19.48 -9.54 -14.99
C PHE A 193 19.93 -9.71 -16.44
N LYS A 194 19.10 -10.44 -17.20
CA LYS A 194 19.32 -10.71 -18.63
C LYS A 194 20.70 -11.35 -18.85
N GLU A 195 21.28 -11.15 -20.03
CA GLU A 195 22.57 -11.71 -20.44
C GLU A 195 23.72 -10.73 -20.16
N LEU A 196 23.71 -10.05 -19.00
CA LEU A 196 24.79 -9.14 -18.61
C LEU A 196 25.87 -9.85 -17.80
N GLU A 197 27.10 -9.36 -17.91
CA GLU A 197 28.19 -9.77 -17.02
C GLU A 197 28.07 -9.02 -15.69
N HIS A 198 27.98 -9.80 -14.61
CA HIS A 198 27.66 -9.33 -13.26
C HIS A 198 28.81 -9.52 -12.24
N GLY A 199 29.83 -10.32 -12.58
CA GLY A 199 30.78 -10.92 -11.62
C GLY A 199 31.54 -9.96 -10.70
N ASP A 200 31.71 -8.69 -11.08
CA ASP A 200 32.45 -7.66 -10.31
C ASP A 200 31.58 -6.45 -9.92
N GLU A 201 30.26 -6.55 -10.10
CA GLU A 201 29.36 -5.42 -9.92
C GLU A 201 28.97 -5.23 -8.46
N GLY A 202 29.09 -3.99 -7.96
CA GLY A 202 28.83 -3.70 -6.56
C GLY A 202 27.38 -3.87 -6.09
N TYR A 203 26.44 -4.11 -7.02
CA TYR A 203 25.05 -4.44 -6.73
C TYR A 203 24.80 -5.94 -6.53
N CYS A 204 25.74 -6.81 -6.89
CA CYS A 204 25.57 -8.24 -6.74
C CYS A 204 25.74 -8.63 -5.27
N VAL A 205 24.67 -9.16 -4.69
CA VAL A 205 24.67 -9.74 -3.35
C VAL A 205 25.30 -11.12 -3.43
N GLU A 206 26.18 -11.45 -2.48
CA GLU A 206 26.77 -12.78 -2.38
C GLU A 206 25.67 -13.85 -2.32
N GLN A 207 25.81 -14.93 -3.09
CA GLN A 207 24.77 -15.96 -3.21
C GLN A 207 24.32 -16.53 -1.86
N ALA A 208 25.27 -16.84 -0.96
CA ALA A 208 24.95 -17.36 0.36
C ALA A 208 24.12 -16.36 1.19
N LEU A 209 24.42 -15.07 1.08
CA LEU A 209 23.66 -14.02 1.73
C LEU A 209 22.28 -13.84 1.09
N TRP A 210 22.18 -13.93 -0.25
CA TRP A 210 20.91 -13.84 -0.97
C TRP A 210 19.95 -14.96 -0.58
N GLU A 211 20.45 -16.20 -0.47
CA GLU A 211 19.68 -17.36 0.00
C GLU A 211 19.23 -17.17 1.46
N ALA A 212 20.09 -16.64 2.33
CA ALA A 212 19.75 -16.32 3.72
C ALA A 212 18.67 -15.22 3.82
N ILE A 213 18.70 -14.21 2.94
CA ILE A 213 17.65 -13.18 2.84
C ILE A 213 16.32 -13.80 2.39
N GLY A 214 16.37 -14.75 1.45
CA GLY A 214 15.21 -15.52 1.00
C GLY A 214 14.55 -16.31 2.13
N GLU A 215 15.34 -17.10 2.85
CA GLU A 215 14.88 -17.88 4.01
C GLU A 215 14.30 -16.98 5.11
N ALA A 216 15.02 -15.91 5.49
CA ALA A 216 14.53 -14.96 6.48
C ALA A 216 13.24 -14.25 6.05
N THR A 217 13.07 -14.00 4.74
CA THR A 217 11.82 -13.44 4.20
C THR A 217 10.66 -14.40 4.43
N GLU A 218 10.81 -15.71 4.20
CA GLU A 218 9.73 -16.68 4.45
C GLU A 218 9.43 -16.87 5.95
N GLU A 219 10.47 -16.90 6.78
CA GLU A 219 10.35 -16.99 8.24
C GLU A 219 9.65 -15.76 8.85
N SER A 220 9.88 -14.58 8.27
CA SER A 220 9.25 -13.33 8.70
C SER A 220 7.73 -13.41 8.74
N GLY A 221 7.13 -14.26 7.88
CA GLY A 221 5.71 -14.49 7.84
C GLY A 221 5.07 -14.91 9.17
N ALA A 222 5.83 -15.53 10.08
CA ALA A 222 5.36 -15.91 11.42
C ALA A 222 5.26 -14.71 12.38
N THR A 223 6.09 -13.68 12.20
CA THR A 223 6.26 -12.56 13.14
C THR A 223 5.55 -11.28 12.69
N ILE A 224 5.12 -11.23 11.44
CA ILE A 224 4.37 -10.09 10.88
C ILE A 224 2.87 -10.41 10.98
N PRO A 225 2.02 -9.52 11.49
CA PRO A 225 0.59 -9.79 11.59
C PRO A 225 -0.12 -10.00 10.25
N GLY A 226 -1.21 -10.79 10.26
CA GLY A 226 -2.06 -11.03 9.08
C GLY A 226 -2.60 -9.77 8.41
N ALA A 227 -2.76 -8.70 9.19
CA ALA A 227 -3.27 -7.42 8.70
C ALA A 227 -2.34 -6.75 7.67
N TYR A 228 -1.04 -7.09 7.65
CA TYR A 228 -0.04 -6.56 6.73
C TYR A 228 -0.11 -7.16 5.31
N GLY A 229 -1.04 -8.08 5.04
CA GLY A 229 -1.23 -8.67 3.72
C GLY A 229 -0.83 -10.14 3.66
N ALA A 230 -0.52 -10.66 2.47
CA ALA A 230 -0.14 -12.06 2.30
C ALA A 230 1.16 -12.40 3.04
N ARG A 231 1.33 -13.68 3.40
CA ARG A 231 2.60 -14.15 3.99
C ARG A 231 3.72 -13.96 2.97
N PRO A 232 4.84 -13.30 3.30
CA PRO A 232 6.00 -13.22 2.41
C PRO A 232 6.53 -14.62 2.09
N ARG A 233 7.15 -14.77 0.93
CA ARG A 233 7.72 -16.02 0.43
C ARG A 233 9.17 -15.80 0.06
N ASP A 234 9.97 -16.85 0.16
CA ASP A 234 11.32 -16.87 -0.38
C ASP A 234 11.25 -16.73 -1.91
N PHE A 235 11.79 -15.64 -2.44
CA PHE A 235 11.91 -15.37 -3.88
C PHE A 235 13.36 -15.49 -4.38
N SER A 236 14.28 -15.96 -3.53
CA SER A 236 15.69 -16.18 -3.89
C SER A 236 15.85 -17.40 -4.80
N LYS A 237 14.99 -18.42 -4.64
CA LYS A 237 15.06 -19.71 -5.37
C LYS A 237 14.00 -19.86 -6.46
N ASP A 238 12.75 -19.49 -6.17
CA ASP A 238 11.64 -19.55 -7.12
C ASP A 238 10.75 -18.30 -6.98
N ARG A 239 10.54 -17.59 -8.09
CA ARG A 239 9.68 -16.41 -8.13
C ARG A 239 8.25 -16.75 -8.58
N ILE A 240 7.97 -18.01 -8.88
CA ILE A 240 6.63 -18.48 -9.22
C ILE A 240 5.70 -18.28 -8.03
N GLY A 241 4.61 -17.54 -8.25
CA GLY A 241 3.61 -17.25 -7.22
C GLY A 241 3.95 -16.06 -6.31
N ILE A 242 5.04 -15.32 -6.59
CA ILE A 242 5.29 -14.01 -5.99
C ILE A 242 4.36 -12.99 -6.64
N THR A 243 3.56 -12.30 -5.83
CA THR A 243 2.60 -11.29 -6.29
C THR A 243 3.13 -9.87 -6.10
N ALA A 244 2.57 -8.90 -6.83
CA ALA A 244 2.86 -7.48 -6.62
C ALA A 244 2.60 -7.01 -5.18
N ASP A 245 1.56 -7.53 -4.49
CA ASP A 245 1.30 -7.23 -3.08
C ASP A 245 2.48 -7.66 -2.18
N MET A 246 3.04 -8.85 -2.44
CA MET A 246 4.20 -9.36 -1.68
C MET A 246 5.46 -8.54 -1.96
N LEU A 247 5.71 -8.17 -3.22
CA LEU A 247 6.85 -7.33 -3.60
C LEU A 247 6.73 -5.91 -3.06
N SER A 248 5.53 -5.35 -3.05
CA SER A 248 5.25 -4.05 -2.41
C SER A 248 5.62 -4.09 -0.93
N PHE A 249 5.07 -5.06 -0.20
CA PHE A 249 5.38 -5.22 1.21
C PHE A 249 6.88 -5.45 1.46
N TRP A 250 7.50 -6.35 0.69
CA TRP A 250 8.93 -6.61 0.83
C TRP A 250 9.76 -5.35 0.56
N THR A 251 9.50 -4.64 -0.53
CA THR A 251 10.24 -3.44 -0.93
C THR A 251 10.18 -2.35 0.15
N LEU A 252 9.01 -2.13 0.74
CA LEU A 252 8.80 -1.03 1.69
C LEU A 252 9.31 -1.34 3.10
N TYR A 253 9.27 -2.60 3.52
CA TYR A 253 9.51 -2.96 4.94
C TYR A 253 10.65 -3.95 5.16
N LEU A 254 10.82 -4.95 4.29
CA LEU A 254 11.80 -6.01 4.48
C LEU A 254 13.13 -5.71 3.76
N GLY A 255 13.08 -5.24 2.53
CA GLY A 255 14.23 -4.84 1.72
C GLY A 255 15.15 -3.86 2.44
N PRO A 256 14.64 -2.75 3.04
CA PRO A 256 15.48 -1.81 3.78
C PRO A 256 16.26 -2.46 4.94
N VAL A 257 15.70 -3.51 5.54
CA VAL A 257 16.31 -4.23 6.66
C VAL A 257 17.32 -5.26 6.17
N TYR A 258 16.91 -6.10 5.23
CA TYR A 258 17.72 -7.21 4.76
C TYR A 258 18.89 -6.76 3.87
N LEU A 259 18.72 -5.67 3.12
CA LEU A 259 19.75 -5.14 2.23
C LEU A 259 20.73 -4.17 2.89
N GLU A 260 20.53 -3.77 4.16
CA GLU A 260 21.33 -2.72 4.86
C GLU A 260 22.85 -2.93 4.77
N LYS A 261 23.28 -4.19 4.74
CA LYS A 261 24.68 -4.61 4.66
C LYS A 261 24.93 -5.65 3.57
N ALA A 262 24.04 -5.75 2.59
CA ALA A 262 24.10 -6.81 1.58
C ALA A 262 25.02 -6.49 0.40
N PHE A 263 25.19 -5.22 0.06
CA PHE A 263 25.99 -4.79 -1.08
C PHE A 263 27.44 -4.48 -0.70
N SER A 264 28.38 -4.84 -1.57
CA SER A 264 29.79 -4.46 -1.42
C SER A 264 30.01 -2.95 -1.61
N ASN A 265 29.15 -2.30 -2.40
CA ASN A 265 29.10 -0.85 -2.55
C ASN A 265 27.80 -0.28 -1.97
N ARG A 266 27.96 0.55 -0.93
CA ARG A 266 26.86 1.20 -0.21
C ARG A 266 25.94 2.07 -1.09
N ALA A 267 26.45 2.58 -2.21
CA ALA A 267 25.67 3.41 -3.14
C ALA A 267 24.39 2.72 -3.65
N PHE A 268 24.40 1.39 -3.81
CA PHE A 268 23.22 0.64 -4.27
C PHE A 268 22.15 0.53 -3.19
N TYR A 269 22.55 0.36 -1.92
CA TYR A 269 21.60 0.44 -0.80
C TYR A 269 20.98 1.83 -0.71
N ASP A 270 21.80 2.88 -0.73
CA ASP A 270 21.31 4.25 -0.61
C ASP A 270 20.39 4.63 -1.79
N HIS A 271 20.69 4.13 -3.00
CA HIS A 271 19.84 4.27 -4.17
C HIS A 271 18.50 3.53 -4.03
N PHE A 272 18.52 2.31 -3.46
CA PHE A 272 17.30 1.57 -3.12
C PHE A 272 16.47 2.28 -2.04
N ILE A 273 17.09 2.81 -0.98
CA ILE A 273 16.38 3.55 0.07
C ILE A 273 15.71 4.82 -0.48
N LYS A 274 16.38 5.57 -1.38
CA LYS A 274 15.76 6.71 -2.07
C LYS A 274 14.52 6.30 -2.86
N LEU A 275 14.53 5.13 -3.51
CA LEU A 275 13.33 4.59 -4.15
C LEU A 275 12.22 4.35 -3.14
N VAL A 276 12.53 3.69 -2.01
CA VAL A 276 11.56 3.38 -0.96
C VAL A 276 10.92 4.65 -0.39
N GLN A 277 11.70 5.72 -0.18
CA GLN A 277 11.17 7.01 0.24
C GLN A 277 10.19 7.61 -0.78
N LEU A 278 10.54 7.58 -2.08
CA LEU A 278 9.67 8.09 -3.14
C LEU A 278 8.39 7.27 -3.28
N VAL A 279 8.47 5.95 -3.16
CA VAL A 279 7.30 5.07 -3.19
C VAL A 279 6.40 5.32 -1.97
N ASN A 280 6.96 5.44 -0.77
CA ASN A 280 6.20 5.81 0.43
C ASN A 280 5.47 7.15 0.28
N LEU A 281 6.10 8.13 -0.37
CA LEU A 281 5.45 9.41 -0.69
C LEU A 281 4.33 9.22 -1.71
N CYS A 282 4.54 8.46 -2.78
CA CYS A 282 3.48 8.19 -3.78
C CYS A 282 2.26 7.46 -3.20
N LEU A 283 2.46 6.66 -2.14
CA LEU A 283 1.42 5.86 -1.50
C LEU A 283 0.60 6.63 -0.44
N GLN A 284 0.87 7.92 -0.23
CA GLN A 284 0.03 8.73 0.65
C GLN A 284 -1.40 8.81 0.11
N PHE A 285 -2.37 8.85 1.03
CA PHE A 285 -3.78 8.95 0.67
C PHE A 285 -4.10 10.32 0.04
N GLU A 286 -3.50 11.37 0.57
CA GLU A 286 -3.57 12.75 0.10
C GLU A 286 -2.17 13.26 -0.22
N LEU A 287 -2.06 14.05 -1.29
CA LEU A 287 -0.81 14.65 -1.75
C LEU A 287 -1.06 16.13 -2.05
N ASN A 288 -0.17 16.99 -1.56
CA ASN A 288 -0.17 18.40 -1.93
C ASN A 288 0.81 18.66 -3.09
N HIS A 289 0.77 19.85 -3.69
CA HIS A 289 1.63 20.20 -4.83
C HIS A 289 3.14 20.11 -4.52
N THR A 290 3.55 20.38 -3.28
CA THR A 290 4.95 20.25 -2.85
C THR A 290 5.37 18.79 -2.82
N ASP A 291 4.49 17.89 -2.38
CA ASP A 291 4.75 16.45 -2.42
C ASP A 291 4.92 15.98 -3.87
N VAL A 292 4.04 16.42 -4.78
CA VAL A 292 4.12 16.08 -6.22
C VAL A 292 5.42 16.59 -6.84
N GLU A 293 5.85 17.82 -6.51
CA GLU A 293 7.13 18.35 -6.99
C GLU A 293 8.33 17.58 -6.41
N THR A 294 8.24 17.16 -5.14
CA THR A 294 9.25 16.31 -4.50
C THR A 294 9.36 14.96 -5.22
N ILE A 295 8.22 14.35 -5.57
CA ILE A 295 8.16 13.13 -6.38
C ILE A 295 8.80 13.35 -7.76
N ARG A 296 8.45 14.46 -8.44
CA ARG A 296 8.96 14.81 -9.78
C ARG A 296 10.49 14.93 -9.78
N GLN A 297 11.03 15.72 -8.85
CA GLN A 297 12.47 15.91 -8.73
C GLN A 297 13.18 14.64 -8.26
N GLY A 298 12.57 13.91 -7.32
CA GLY A 298 13.10 12.69 -6.76
C GLY A 298 13.27 11.58 -7.80
N PHE A 299 12.24 11.29 -8.60
CA PHE A 299 12.36 10.29 -9.67
C PHE A 299 13.32 10.73 -10.77
N ALA A 300 13.38 12.02 -11.12
CA ALA A 300 14.37 12.53 -12.07
C ALA A 300 15.81 12.25 -11.59
N ALA A 301 16.11 12.59 -10.34
CA ALA A 301 17.42 12.31 -9.74
C ALA A 301 17.70 10.81 -9.60
N TRP A 302 16.68 10.03 -9.22
CA TRP A 302 16.80 8.59 -9.05
C TRP A 302 17.11 7.87 -10.36
N VAL A 303 16.46 8.25 -11.47
CA VAL A 303 16.70 7.67 -12.80
C VAL A 303 18.09 8.03 -13.32
N GLN A 304 18.55 9.27 -13.13
CA GLN A 304 19.92 9.65 -13.51
C GLN A 304 20.97 8.83 -12.76
N GLU A 305 20.76 8.65 -11.45
CA GLU A 305 21.65 7.83 -10.64
C GLU A 305 21.56 6.33 -10.99
N TYR A 306 20.37 5.85 -11.33
CA TYR A 306 20.17 4.49 -11.85
C TYR A 306 20.97 4.27 -13.13
N GLU A 307 20.92 5.22 -14.07
CA GLU A 307 21.70 5.12 -15.30
C GLU A 307 23.21 5.10 -15.03
N ARG A 308 23.68 5.87 -14.05
CA ARG A 308 25.09 5.86 -13.65
C ARG A 308 25.51 4.53 -13.01
N LEU A 309 24.65 3.96 -12.17
CA LEU A 309 24.96 2.77 -11.36
C LEU A 309 24.79 1.46 -12.13
N TYR A 310 23.68 1.29 -12.85
CA TYR A 310 23.30 0.02 -13.47
C TYR A 310 23.59 -0.02 -14.97
N TYR A 311 23.25 1.05 -15.69
CA TYR A 311 23.45 1.15 -17.14
C TYR A 311 24.89 1.52 -17.52
N GLN A 312 25.52 2.40 -16.74
CA GLN A 312 26.92 2.82 -16.88
C GLN A 312 27.27 3.40 -18.27
N TYR A 313 26.25 3.85 -19.00
CA TYR A 313 26.39 4.44 -20.35
C TYR A 313 27.11 3.53 -21.35
N SER A 314 27.02 2.21 -21.16
CA SER A 314 27.66 1.20 -22.01
C SER A 314 26.66 0.53 -22.95
N GLU A 315 27.09 0.24 -24.18
CA GLU A 315 26.27 -0.46 -25.18
C GLU A 315 25.82 -1.84 -24.68
N ASP A 316 26.72 -2.57 -24.02
CA ASP A 316 26.46 -3.93 -23.55
C ASP A 316 25.34 -3.96 -22.50
N ARG A 317 25.23 -2.87 -21.74
CA ARG A 317 24.27 -2.67 -20.65
C ARG A 317 23.02 -1.93 -21.06
N LEU A 318 22.84 -1.60 -22.33
CA LEU A 318 21.67 -0.88 -22.82
C LEU A 318 20.34 -1.53 -22.45
N SER A 319 20.34 -2.86 -22.24
CA SER A 319 19.17 -3.58 -21.77
C SER A 319 18.69 -3.21 -20.36
N ALA A 320 19.49 -2.47 -19.59
CA ALA A 320 19.13 -1.87 -18.30
C ALA A 320 18.23 -0.64 -18.44
N CYS A 321 18.01 -0.09 -19.64
CA CYS A 321 17.14 1.07 -19.86
C CYS A 321 15.82 0.70 -20.57
N PRO A 322 14.99 -0.24 -20.05
CA PRO A 322 13.68 -0.49 -20.63
C PRO A 322 12.77 0.72 -20.46
N LEU A 323 11.69 0.78 -21.25
CA LEU A 323 10.67 1.83 -21.17
C LEU A 323 10.15 2.03 -19.73
N THR A 324 10.11 0.97 -18.92
CA THR A 324 9.64 1.03 -17.53
C THR A 324 10.52 1.88 -16.62
N ILE A 325 11.83 1.99 -16.86
CA ILE A 325 12.68 2.92 -16.11
C ILE A 325 12.36 4.36 -16.50
N HIS A 326 12.24 4.64 -17.79
CA HIS A 326 11.85 5.96 -18.29
C HIS A 326 10.47 6.38 -17.78
N ALA A 327 9.50 5.46 -17.74
CA ALA A 327 8.13 5.73 -17.31
C ALA A 327 8.03 6.20 -15.85
N LEU A 328 9.04 5.96 -15.00
CA LEU A 328 9.09 6.53 -13.64
C LEU A 328 9.10 8.06 -13.65
N LEU A 329 9.66 8.68 -14.69
CA LEU A 329 9.70 10.14 -14.85
C LEU A 329 8.30 10.75 -15.06
N HIS A 330 7.31 9.93 -15.38
CA HIS A 330 5.91 10.34 -15.59
C HIS A 330 4.99 10.01 -14.41
N ILE A 331 5.51 9.52 -13.29
CA ILE A 331 4.68 9.24 -12.10
C ILE A 331 4.09 10.55 -11.55
N ALA A 332 4.90 11.60 -11.43
CA ALA A 332 4.42 12.90 -10.96
C ALA A 332 3.37 13.51 -11.91
N ASP A 333 3.58 13.41 -13.22
CA ASP A 333 2.59 13.83 -14.24
C ASP A 333 1.28 13.04 -14.06
N GLY A 334 1.36 11.72 -13.88
CA GLY A 334 0.19 10.88 -13.63
C GLY A 334 -0.59 11.29 -12.38
N ILE A 335 0.11 11.60 -11.28
CA ILE A 335 -0.50 12.06 -10.03
C ILE A 335 -1.17 13.42 -10.22
N GLU A 336 -0.52 14.34 -10.91
CA GLU A 336 -1.03 15.70 -11.16
C GLU A 336 -2.31 15.68 -12.00
N PHE A 337 -2.38 14.81 -13.02
CA PHE A 337 -3.57 14.71 -13.87
C PHE A 337 -4.69 13.88 -13.25
N MET A 338 -4.37 12.77 -12.57
CA MET A 338 -5.35 11.72 -12.22
C MET A 338 -5.59 11.56 -10.71
N GLY A 339 -4.84 12.29 -9.89
CA GLY A 339 -4.84 12.14 -8.43
C GLY A 339 -3.86 11.07 -7.94
N PRO A 340 -3.86 10.77 -6.63
CA PRO A 340 -2.93 9.82 -6.02
C PRO A 340 -2.93 8.45 -6.71
N VAL A 341 -1.80 7.75 -6.66
CA VAL A 341 -1.60 6.50 -7.42
C VAL A 341 -2.62 5.40 -7.08
N TRP A 342 -3.22 5.45 -5.88
CA TRP A 342 -4.27 4.52 -5.46
C TRP A 342 -5.58 4.67 -6.25
N VAL A 343 -5.77 5.79 -6.95
CA VAL A 343 -6.95 6.03 -7.80
C VAL A 343 -6.89 5.15 -9.06
N TYR A 344 -5.70 4.96 -9.64
CA TYR A 344 -5.54 4.32 -10.96
C TYR A 344 -4.66 3.05 -10.95
N TRP A 345 -4.20 2.59 -9.78
CA TRP A 345 -3.48 1.33 -9.64
C TRP A 345 -4.35 0.09 -9.91
N ALA A 346 -3.73 -0.96 -10.46
CA ALA A 346 -4.46 -2.15 -10.90
C ALA A 346 -4.72 -3.20 -9.79
N PHE A 347 -4.36 -2.97 -8.51
CA PHE A 347 -4.58 -3.97 -7.45
C PHE A 347 -6.06 -4.40 -7.31
N ALA A 348 -6.99 -3.45 -7.40
CA ALA A 348 -8.42 -3.75 -7.33
C ALA A 348 -8.88 -4.55 -8.54
N MET A 349 -8.40 -4.19 -9.74
CA MET A 349 -8.69 -4.87 -10.99
C MET A 349 -8.12 -6.29 -11.01
N GLU A 350 -6.87 -6.51 -10.59
CA GLU A 350 -6.26 -7.85 -10.53
C GLU A 350 -7.00 -8.77 -9.55
N ARG A 351 -7.43 -8.25 -8.40
CA ARG A 351 -8.28 -9.01 -7.47
C ARG A 351 -9.60 -9.40 -8.12
N PHE A 352 -10.21 -8.49 -8.89
CA PHE A 352 -11.43 -8.76 -9.67
C PHE A 352 -11.20 -9.83 -10.74
N CYS A 353 -10.15 -9.70 -11.56
CA CYS A 353 -9.73 -10.70 -12.54
C CYS A 353 -9.48 -12.08 -11.90
N GLY A 354 -8.82 -12.12 -10.74
CA GLY A 354 -8.62 -13.35 -9.97
C GLY A 354 -9.94 -14.00 -9.50
N LYS A 355 -10.95 -13.19 -9.13
CA LYS A 355 -12.31 -13.70 -8.83
C LYS A 355 -12.95 -14.29 -10.09
N LEU A 356 -12.86 -13.60 -11.22
CA LEU A 356 -13.38 -14.09 -12.51
C LEU A 356 -12.72 -15.40 -12.94
N ALA A 357 -11.40 -15.50 -12.84
CA ALA A 357 -10.66 -16.72 -13.17
C ALA A 357 -11.13 -17.92 -12.33
N ARG A 358 -11.38 -17.72 -11.02
CA ARG A 358 -11.92 -18.78 -10.14
C ARG A 358 -13.38 -19.13 -10.41
N ALA A 359 -14.14 -18.24 -11.05
CA ALA A 359 -15.53 -18.49 -11.45
C ALA A 359 -15.62 -19.44 -12.65
N ILE A 360 -14.55 -19.56 -13.45
CA ILE A 360 -14.49 -20.52 -14.55
C ILE A 360 -14.46 -21.94 -13.99
N LYS A 361 -15.55 -22.68 -14.17
CA LYS A 361 -15.70 -24.10 -13.78
C LYS A 361 -15.64 -25.05 -14.97
N SER A 362 -15.94 -24.55 -16.18
CA SER A 362 -15.91 -25.36 -17.40
C SER A 362 -14.50 -25.45 -17.98
N ARG A 363 -13.95 -26.67 -18.07
CA ARG A 363 -12.69 -26.92 -18.79
C ARG A 363 -12.87 -26.98 -20.32
N ARG A 364 -14.08 -27.33 -20.79
CA ARG A 364 -14.39 -27.50 -22.23
C ARG A 364 -14.76 -26.17 -22.90
N PHE A 365 -15.51 -25.32 -22.19
CA PHE A 365 -16.00 -24.03 -22.69
C PHE A 365 -15.75 -22.93 -21.65
N PRO A 366 -14.47 -22.59 -21.36
CA PRO A 366 -14.13 -21.69 -20.27
C PRO A 366 -14.68 -20.27 -20.47
N PHE A 367 -14.62 -19.73 -21.70
CA PHE A 367 -15.05 -18.36 -21.98
C PHE A 367 -16.58 -18.19 -21.93
N ALA A 368 -17.34 -19.08 -22.58
CA ALA A 368 -18.80 -19.05 -22.48
C ALA A 368 -19.29 -19.27 -21.04
N ASN A 369 -18.58 -20.08 -20.25
CA ASN A 369 -18.88 -20.22 -18.83
C ASN A 369 -18.59 -18.93 -18.06
N LEU A 370 -17.47 -18.24 -18.33
CA LEU A 370 -17.17 -16.95 -17.74
C LEU A 370 -18.27 -15.93 -18.05
N ASP A 371 -18.68 -15.80 -19.31
CA ASP A 371 -19.73 -14.85 -19.73
C ASP A 371 -21.03 -15.08 -18.96
N ASN A 372 -21.47 -16.34 -18.84
CA ASN A 372 -22.66 -16.71 -18.07
C ASN A 372 -22.51 -16.41 -16.58
N GLN A 373 -21.33 -16.60 -15.99
CA GLN A 373 -21.07 -16.30 -14.58
C GLN A 373 -21.10 -14.79 -14.32
N VAL A 374 -20.53 -13.98 -15.22
CA VAL A 374 -20.56 -12.52 -15.13
C VAL A 374 -21.98 -12.00 -15.28
N LEU A 375 -22.75 -12.51 -16.26
CA LEU A 375 -24.15 -12.16 -16.45
C LEU A 375 -25.00 -12.49 -15.21
N ALA A 376 -24.87 -13.70 -14.66
CA ALA A 376 -25.60 -14.11 -13.47
C ALA A 376 -25.26 -13.24 -12.26
N GLN A 377 -23.97 -12.89 -12.06
CA GLN A 377 -23.55 -11.99 -10.98
C GLN A 377 -24.12 -10.59 -11.17
N ALA A 378 -24.09 -10.04 -12.38
CA ALA A 378 -24.65 -8.72 -12.68
C ALA A 378 -26.17 -8.68 -12.44
N GLN A 379 -26.91 -9.68 -12.93
CA GLN A 379 -28.35 -9.80 -12.69
C GLN A 379 -28.67 -9.89 -11.19
N PHE A 380 -27.89 -10.66 -10.43
CA PHE A 380 -28.07 -10.78 -8.99
C PHE A 380 -27.81 -9.45 -8.26
N THR A 381 -26.77 -8.71 -8.64
CA THR A 381 -26.51 -7.36 -8.10
C THR A 381 -27.63 -6.39 -8.45
N CYS A 382 -28.16 -6.41 -9.68
CA CYS A 382 -29.30 -5.57 -10.05
C CYS A 382 -30.53 -5.87 -9.20
N ILE A 383 -30.86 -7.15 -8.98
CA ILE A 383 -31.99 -7.56 -8.12
C ILE A 383 -31.79 -7.05 -6.70
N LYS A 384 -30.59 -7.20 -6.12
CA LYS A 384 -30.27 -6.65 -4.79
C LYS A 384 -30.58 -5.17 -4.71
N ASN A 385 -29.99 -4.39 -5.61
CA ASN A 385 -30.07 -2.93 -5.58
C ASN A 385 -31.48 -2.40 -5.87
N ILE A 386 -32.26 -3.06 -6.76
CA ILE A 386 -33.61 -2.62 -7.12
C ILE A 386 -34.59 -2.86 -5.97
N TYR A 387 -34.46 -3.98 -5.27
CA TYR A 387 -35.42 -4.40 -4.26
C TYR A 387 -34.93 -4.19 -2.81
N GLY A 388 -33.70 -3.71 -2.62
CA GLY A 388 -33.10 -3.53 -1.30
C GLY A 388 -32.97 -4.85 -0.53
N LEU A 389 -32.53 -5.91 -1.22
CA LEU A 389 -32.45 -7.28 -0.67
C LEU A 389 -31.02 -7.69 -0.29
N GLU A 390 -30.15 -6.73 0.03
CA GLU A 390 -28.72 -6.98 0.23
C GLU A 390 -28.47 -8.04 1.31
N ASP A 391 -29.27 -8.04 2.38
CA ASP A 391 -29.15 -8.93 3.53
C ASP A 391 -29.89 -10.26 3.30
N GLU A 392 -31.09 -10.24 2.71
CA GLU A 392 -31.97 -11.41 2.55
C GLU A 392 -31.45 -12.41 1.53
N ILE A 393 -30.84 -11.92 0.44
CA ILE A 393 -30.21 -12.76 -0.58
C ILE A 393 -28.67 -12.73 -0.47
N SER A 394 -28.16 -12.42 0.72
CA SER A 394 -26.74 -12.60 1.01
C SER A 394 -26.41 -14.09 1.08
N LEU A 395 -25.56 -14.56 0.17
CA LEU A 395 -25.01 -15.92 0.23
C LEU A 395 -23.88 -16.04 1.26
N ASN A 396 -23.61 -14.99 2.03
CA ASN A 396 -22.61 -15.01 3.09
C ASN A 396 -23.18 -15.67 4.34
N VAL A 397 -22.40 -16.56 4.95
CA VAL A 397 -22.75 -17.11 6.27
C VAL A 397 -22.80 -15.95 7.29
N PRO A 398 -23.90 -15.76 8.04
CA PRO A 398 -23.97 -14.74 9.07
C PRO A 398 -22.80 -14.91 10.04
N LYS A 399 -21.88 -13.94 10.07
CA LYS A 399 -20.82 -13.92 11.08
C LYS A 399 -21.49 -13.60 12.41
N LYS A 400 -21.56 -14.56 13.34
CA LYS A 400 -21.90 -14.24 14.74
C LYS A 400 -20.91 -13.17 15.21
N SER A 401 -21.42 -11.99 15.56
CA SER A 401 -20.59 -10.93 16.15
C SER A 401 -20.28 -11.32 17.58
N TRP A 402 -19.04 -11.71 17.85
CA TRP A 402 -18.52 -11.97 19.20
C TRP A 402 -17.86 -10.71 19.79
N GLU A 403 -18.22 -9.53 19.29
CA GLU A 403 -17.64 -8.25 19.66
C GLU A 403 -18.40 -7.68 20.87
N THR A 404 -17.66 -7.31 21.90
CA THR A 404 -18.20 -6.70 23.12
C THR A 404 -17.83 -5.23 23.17
N GLU A 405 -18.83 -4.38 23.40
CA GLU A 405 -18.63 -2.95 23.61
C GLU A 405 -18.12 -2.68 25.02
N ILE A 406 -17.31 -1.63 25.17
CA ILE A 406 -16.85 -1.18 26.49
C ILE A 406 -17.73 0.02 26.86
N PRO A 407 -18.47 -0.01 27.98
CA PRO A 407 -19.42 1.04 28.36
C PRO A 407 -18.68 2.26 28.91
N ASN A 408 -18.00 2.98 28.02
CA ASN A 408 -17.31 4.24 28.28
C ASN A 408 -17.13 4.98 26.93
N PRO A 409 -17.57 6.26 26.81
CA PRO A 409 -17.44 7.05 25.59
C PRO A 409 -16.01 7.12 25.01
N GLN A 410 -14.99 7.09 25.87
CA GLN A 410 -13.58 7.10 25.47
C GLN A 410 -13.18 5.86 24.63
N TYR A 411 -13.93 4.77 24.75
CA TYR A 411 -13.64 3.50 24.08
C TYR A 411 -14.59 3.17 22.93
N THR A 412 -15.35 4.15 22.45
CA THR A 412 -16.28 4.00 21.31
C THR A 412 -15.63 3.39 20.07
N ASN A 413 -14.35 3.68 19.84
CA ASN A 413 -13.54 3.14 18.74
C ASN A 413 -12.94 1.75 19.01
N TYR A 414 -13.28 1.08 20.11
CA TYR A 414 -12.70 -0.20 20.48
C TYR A 414 -13.77 -1.26 20.74
N ARG A 415 -13.43 -2.52 20.42
CA ARG A 415 -14.24 -3.71 20.71
C ARG A 415 -13.37 -4.80 21.29
N LEU A 416 -13.90 -5.53 22.26
CA LEU A 416 -13.24 -6.67 22.88
C LEU A 416 -13.74 -7.97 22.27
N LEU A 417 -12.84 -8.95 22.10
CA LEU A 417 -13.22 -10.26 21.60
C LEU A 417 -12.60 -11.40 22.44
N PRO A 418 -13.25 -12.58 22.45
CA PRO A 418 -12.78 -13.75 23.19
C PRO A 418 -11.34 -14.18 22.82
N PRO A 419 -10.65 -14.92 23.70
CA PRO A 419 -11.10 -15.46 24.99
C PRO A 419 -11.37 -14.38 26.05
N TYR A 420 -12.28 -14.68 26.97
CA TYR A 420 -12.65 -13.86 28.11
C TYR A 420 -12.53 -14.71 29.37
N GLN A 421 -11.97 -14.13 30.43
CA GLN A 421 -11.91 -14.76 31.75
C GLN A 421 -11.95 -13.70 32.84
N SER A 422 -12.62 -14.01 33.96
CA SER A 422 -12.51 -13.17 35.16
C SER A 422 -11.09 -13.26 35.74
N CYS A 423 -10.60 -12.16 36.29
CA CYS A 423 -9.24 -12.03 36.81
C CYS A 423 -9.29 -11.65 38.29
N ASN A 424 -8.56 -12.42 39.11
CA ASN A 424 -8.26 -12.03 40.48
C ASN A 424 -6.82 -11.48 40.54
N LEU A 425 -6.68 -10.16 40.68
CA LEU A 425 -5.39 -9.48 40.74
C LEU A 425 -4.58 -9.81 42.00
N ASP A 426 -5.20 -10.31 43.08
CA ASP A 426 -4.47 -10.71 44.29
C ASP A 426 -3.56 -11.92 44.04
N LEU A 427 -3.85 -12.70 42.99
CA LEU A 427 -2.98 -13.78 42.52
C LEU A 427 -1.78 -13.25 41.72
N ILE A 428 -1.74 -11.95 41.39
CA ILE A 428 -0.67 -11.30 40.63
C ILE A 428 -0.30 -9.94 41.27
N PRO A 429 0.28 -9.90 42.49
CA PRO A 429 0.48 -8.66 43.27
C PRO A 429 1.32 -7.58 42.56
N ALA A 430 2.31 -8.01 41.77
CA ALA A 430 3.12 -7.10 40.97
C ALA A 430 2.29 -6.38 39.89
N MET A 431 1.29 -7.05 39.32
CA MET A 431 0.37 -6.44 38.35
C MET A 431 -0.63 -5.52 39.05
N LYS A 432 -1.19 -5.93 40.21
CA LYS A 432 -2.07 -5.09 41.03
C LYS A 432 -1.43 -3.74 41.34
N SER A 433 -0.16 -3.75 41.76
CA SER A 433 0.59 -2.53 42.06
C SER A 433 0.79 -1.62 40.84
N ARG A 434 1.05 -2.20 39.66
CA ARG A 434 1.23 -1.44 38.41
C ARG A 434 -0.08 -0.86 37.88
N ILE A 435 -1.17 -1.61 37.97
CA ILE A 435 -2.50 -1.13 37.60
C ILE A 435 -2.94 -0.01 38.55
N ALA A 436 -2.69 -0.13 39.86
CA ALA A 436 -2.96 0.94 40.81
C ALA A 436 -2.19 2.22 40.47
N ALA A 437 -0.90 2.10 40.10
CA ALA A 437 -0.12 3.24 39.63
C ALA A 437 -0.69 3.85 38.33
N ALA A 438 -1.17 3.03 37.39
CA ALA A 438 -1.79 3.52 36.16
C ALA A 438 -3.12 4.24 36.41
N LEU A 439 -3.92 3.80 37.40
CA LEU A 439 -5.11 4.52 37.84
C LEU A 439 -4.77 5.90 38.41
N VAL A 440 -3.71 6.00 39.23
CA VAL A 440 -3.23 7.30 39.72
C VAL A 440 -2.90 8.23 38.54
N THR A 441 -2.14 7.74 37.56
CA THR A 441 -1.80 8.50 36.35
C THR A 441 -3.03 8.92 35.55
N ARG A 442 -4.04 8.04 35.41
CA ARG A 442 -5.28 8.34 34.69
C ARG A 442 -6.06 9.48 35.35
N PHE A 443 -6.10 9.50 36.67
CA PHE A 443 -6.78 10.54 37.46
C PHE A 443 -5.83 11.68 37.87
N THR A 444 -4.79 11.95 37.09
CA THR A 444 -3.90 13.10 37.27
C THR A 444 -4.39 14.24 36.38
N ASP A 445 -4.51 15.44 36.93
CA ASP A 445 -4.90 16.63 36.17
C ASP A 445 -3.79 17.05 35.18
N ALA A 446 -4.16 17.89 34.22
CA ALA A 446 -3.23 18.35 33.18
C ALA A 446 -2.01 19.12 33.73
N ASP A 447 -2.09 19.64 34.96
CA ASP A 447 -1.00 20.29 35.68
C ASP A 447 -0.07 19.31 36.42
N GLY A 448 -0.34 18.01 36.33
CA GLY A 448 0.44 16.94 36.97
C GLY A 448 0.04 16.66 38.42
N SER A 449 -1.02 17.29 38.93
CA SER A 449 -1.54 17.01 40.28
C SER A 449 -2.40 15.74 40.30
N ALA A 450 -2.00 14.74 41.08
CA ALA A 450 -2.73 13.48 41.19
C ALA A 450 -3.96 13.66 42.10
N LYS A 451 -5.18 13.38 41.59
CA LYS A 451 -6.43 13.44 42.39
C LYS A 451 -6.52 12.36 43.44
N ILE A 452 -5.88 11.23 43.19
CA ILE A 452 -5.83 10.09 44.11
C ILE A 452 -4.40 9.62 44.33
N ASN A 453 -4.18 8.95 45.46
CA ASN A 453 -2.92 8.29 45.76
C ASN A 453 -3.00 6.77 45.51
N VAL A 454 -1.86 6.09 45.61
CA VAL A 454 -1.76 4.64 45.34
C VAL A 454 -2.63 3.82 46.30
N SER A 455 -2.83 4.25 47.55
CA SER A 455 -3.67 3.53 48.52
C SER A 455 -5.14 3.58 48.13
N THR A 456 -5.64 4.76 47.73
CA THR A 456 -7.00 4.94 47.22
C THR A 456 -7.20 4.15 45.93
N ALA A 457 -6.24 4.19 45.00
CA ALA A 457 -6.29 3.38 43.78
C ALA A 457 -6.34 1.87 44.07
N THR A 458 -5.61 1.41 45.10
CA THR A 458 -5.64 0.00 45.51
C THR A 458 -6.99 -0.39 46.10
N GLN A 459 -7.61 0.46 46.92
CA GLN A 459 -8.96 0.24 47.45
C GLN A 459 -10.01 0.18 46.35
N ILE A 460 -9.92 1.08 45.35
CA ILE A 460 -10.80 1.04 44.17
C ILE A 460 -10.70 -0.30 43.46
N LEU A 461 -9.48 -0.83 43.26
CA LEU A 461 -9.27 -2.14 42.62
C LEU A 461 -9.87 -3.29 43.42
N GLU A 462 -9.85 -3.23 44.75
CA GLU A 462 -10.44 -4.26 45.63
C GLU A 462 -11.97 -4.30 45.58
N LEU A 463 -12.59 -3.14 45.34
CA LEU A 463 -14.04 -3.01 45.17
C LEU A 463 -14.50 -3.29 43.73
N SER A 464 -13.57 -3.36 42.77
CA SER A 464 -13.86 -3.52 41.35
C SER A 464 -13.92 -4.97 40.91
N THR A 465 -14.68 -5.23 39.85
CA THR A 465 -14.57 -6.52 39.13
C THR A 465 -13.62 -6.36 37.95
N ILE A 466 -12.72 -7.33 37.77
CA ILE A 466 -11.64 -7.23 36.79
C ILE A 466 -11.70 -8.42 35.86
N ASP A 467 -11.73 -8.14 34.57
CA ASP A 467 -11.78 -9.13 33.52
C ASP A 467 -10.55 -9.04 32.63
N MET A 468 -10.15 -10.19 32.10
CA MET A 468 -9.09 -10.31 31.11
C MET A 468 -9.64 -10.72 29.76
N TRP A 469 -9.22 -9.99 28.74
CA TRP A 469 -9.61 -10.22 27.36
C TRP A 469 -8.44 -10.63 26.51
N GLY A 470 -8.71 -11.50 25.54
CA GLY A 470 -7.70 -12.01 24.63
C GLY A 470 -7.44 -11.10 23.45
N ARG A 471 -8.40 -10.28 23.02
CA ARG A 471 -8.26 -9.45 21.82
C ARG A 471 -8.89 -8.09 21.98
N LEU A 472 -8.21 -7.10 21.42
CA LEU A 472 -8.66 -5.71 21.29
C LEU A 472 -8.72 -5.37 19.80
N LYS A 473 -9.90 -5.01 19.30
CA LYS A 473 -10.10 -4.54 17.92
C LYS A 473 -10.35 -3.04 17.94
N ARG A 474 -9.55 -2.29 17.18
CA ARG A 474 -9.83 -0.88 16.90
C ARG A 474 -10.76 -0.78 15.68
N LEU A 475 -11.80 0.03 15.76
CA LEU A 475 -12.77 0.28 14.68
C LEU A 475 -12.24 1.35 13.71
N GLY A 476 -12.91 1.53 12.56
CA GLY A 476 -12.49 2.50 11.53
C GLY A 476 -11.21 2.10 10.80
N GLU A 477 -11.18 0.90 10.21
CA GLU A 477 -10.01 0.29 9.54
C GLU A 477 -8.84 -0.11 10.47
N GLY A 478 -9.05 -0.06 11.78
CA GLY A 478 -8.07 -0.48 12.79
C GLY A 478 -7.82 -2.00 12.86
N ASP A 479 -6.71 -2.35 13.51
CA ASP A 479 -6.25 -3.73 13.65
C ASP A 479 -6.92 -4.48 14.82
N THR A 480 -6.90 -5.82 14.76
CA THR A 480 -7.21 -6.70 15.90
C THR A 480 -5.93 -7.19 16.57
N MET A 481 -5.65 -6.64 17.76
CA MET A 481 -4.48 -6.93 18.58
C MET A 481 -4.75 -8.06 19.56
N LEU A 482 -3.72 -8.87 19.85
CA LEU A 482 -3.83 -10.05 20.71
C LEU A 482 -3.02 -9.87 22.01
N ALA A 483 -3.61 -10.26 23.13
CA ALA A 483 -2.91 -10.40 24.40
C ALA A 483 -2.19 -11.75 24.46
N SER A 484 -0.85 -11.74 24.45
CA SER A 484 -0.02 -12.94 24.28
C SER A 484 -0.20 -13.99 25.38
N GLU A 485 -0.53 -13.56 26.60
CA GLU A 485 -0.62 -14.45 27.76
C GLU A 485 -2.03 -15.05 27.93
N VAL A 486 -3.03 -14.49 27.24
CA VAL A 486 -4.42 -14.97 27.28
C VAL A 486 -4.73 -15.81 26.05
N VAL A 487 -4.23 -15.40 24.89
CA VAL A 487 -4.43 -16.12 23.62
C VAL A 487 -3.29 -17.12 23.42
N ARG A 488 -3.59 -18.41 23.60
CA ARG A 488 -2.63 -19.48 23.28
C ARG A 488 -2.19 -19.41 21.81
N GLN A 489 -0.88 -19.30 21.56
CA GLN A 489 -0.30 -19.18 20.22
C GLN A 489 -0.15 -20.53 19.47
N LYS A 490 -0.90 -21.57 19.85
CA LYS A 490 -0.62 -22.98 19.45
C LYS A 490 -1.09 -23.42 18.05
N SER A 491 -1.61 -22.55 17.18
CA SER A 491 -1.95 -22.99 15.80
C SER A 491 -0.80 -22.67 14.86
N GLU A 492 -0.30 -23.68 14.14
CA GLU A 492 0.86 -23.61 13.22
C GLU A 492 0.75 -22.47 12.19
N ASP A 493 -0.47 -22.11 11.78
CA ASP A 493 -0.74 -21.04 10.80
C ASP A 493 -0.91 -19.63 11.41
N ARG A 494 -0.73 -19.45 12.72
CA ARG A 494 -1.01 -18.14 13.35
C ARG A 494 0.17 -17.19 13.26
N ARG A 495 -0.08 -16.06 12.61
CA ARG A 495 0.83 -14.91 12.57
C ARG A 495 0.81 -14.14 13.89
N ASP A 496 1.97 -13.69 14.35
CA ASP A 496 2.10 -12.92 15.58
C ASP A 496 1.44 -11.54 15.44
N ALA A 497 0.32 -11.35 16.14
CA ALA A 497 -0.40 -10.08 16.23
C ALA A 497 -0.42 -9.56 17.67
N THR A 498 0.69 -9.77 18.40
CA THR A 498 0.83 -9.34 19.81
C THR A 498 1.64 -8.06 19.97
N TYR A 499 2.33 -7.58 18.93
CA TYR A 499 3.14 -6.37 19.01
C TYR A 499 2.37 -5.16 18.55
N VAL A 500 2.43 -4.09 19.35
CA VAL A 500 1.65 -2.87 19.17
C VAL A 500 2.52 -1.64 19.25
N ARG A 501 2.10 -0.58 18.54
CA ARG A 501 2.54 0.79 18.79
C ARG A 501 1.59 1.42 19.82
N TYR A 502 2.15 2.09 20.80
CA TYR A 502 1.38 2.84 21.79
C TYR A 502 2.07 4.16 22.12
N GLU A 503 1.34 5.07 22.74
CA GLU A 503 1.86 6.37 23.13
C GLU A 503 1.77 6.54 24.64
N GLN A 504 2.74 7.25 25.21
CA GLN A 504 2.72 7.63 26.61
C GLN A 504 3.23 9.06 26.78
N LEU A 505 2.68 9.74 27.78
CA LEU A 505 3.21 11.02 28.23
C LEU A 505 4.55 10.79 28.95
N VAL A 506 5.59 11.47 28.47
CA VAL A 506 6.93 11.42 29.04
C VAL A 506 7.34 12.83 29.44
N ASP A 507 7.88 12.97 30.65
CA ASP A 507 8.48 14.22 31.08
C ASP A 507 9.81 14.46 30.34
N ARG A 508 9.88 15.56 29.59
CA ARG A 508 11.10 16.02 28.91
C ARG A 508 12.27 16.18 29.88
N TYR A 509 11.99 16.48 31.14
CA TYR A 509 12.97 16.70 32.19
C TYR A 509 13.00 15.58 33.23
N ALA A 510 12.61 14.35 32.87
CA ALA A 510 12.60 13.20 33.79
C ALA A 510 13.92 12.98 34.57
N ASN A 511 15.06 13.38 33.99
CA ASN A 511 16.39 13.28 34.62
C ASN A 511 16.77 14.51 35.48
N SER A 512 15.94 15.55 35.54
CA SER A 512 16.19 16.83 36.19
C SER A 512 15.11 17.14 37.25
N ARG A 513 15.21 16.48 38.40
CA ARG A 513 14.22 16.50 39.51
C ARG A 513 13.82 17.88 40.07
N LYS A 514 14.55 18.94 39.75
CA LYS A 514 14.27 20.31 40.23
C LYS A 514 13.50 21.17 39.24
N ARG A 515 13.25 20.67 38.02
CA ARG A 515 12.53 21.40 36.98
C ARG A 515 11.06 20.98 37.00
N THR A 516 10.16 21.92 36.73
CA THR A 516 8.75 21.61 36.53
C THR A 516 8.63 20.60 35.37
N PRO A 517 7.89 19.49 35.54
CA PRO A 517 7.71 18.50 34.50
C PRO A 517 7.10 19.12 33.24
N GLU A 518 7.62 18.75 32.06
CA GLU A 518 7.05 19.14 30.76
C GLU A 518 6.72 17.86 30.00
N PHE A 519 5.46 17.44 30.06
CA PHE A 519 5.01 16.20 29.44
C PHE A 519 4.76 16.38 27.94
N TYR A 520 5.24 15.43 27.15
CA TYR A 520 4.90 15.30 25.73
C TYR A 520 4.59 13.85 25.39
N LEU A 521 3.72 13.62 24.41
CA LEU A 521 3.44 12.28 23.92
C LEU A 521 4.66 11.75 23.17
N LYS A 522 5.09 10.55 23.56
CA LYS A 522 6.16 9.81 22.89
C LYS A 522 5.64 8.45 22.46
N THR A 523 6.02 8.06 21.24
CA THR A 523 5.71 6.76 20.67
C THR A 523 6.63 5.67 21.24
N PHE A 524 6.03 4.54 21.58
CA PHE A 524 6.69 3.32 22.04
C PHE A 524 6.16 2.11 21.29
N TYR A 525 6.90 1.01 21.38
CA TYR A 525 6.54 -0.28 20.78
C TYR A 525 6.72 -1.37 21.82
N GLY A 526 5.90 -2.41 21.77
CA GLY A 526 5.99 -3.50 22.74
C GLY A 526 5.04 -4.64 22.46
N GLN A 527 5.20 -5.72 23.22
CA GLN A 527 4.32 -6.87 23.16
C GLN A 527 3.15 -6.71 24.15
N LEU A 528 1.92 -6.67 23.65
CA LEU A 528 0.71 -6.69 24.44
C LEU A 528 0.56 -8.06 25.14
N LYS A 529 0.76 -8.07 26.45
CA LYS A 529 0.71 -9.26 27.30
C LYS A 529 -0.72 -9.56 27.76
N TYR A 530 -1.40 -8.54 28.26
CA TYR A 530 -2.73 -8.63 28.84
C TYR A 530 -3.60 -7.44 28.44
N ILE A 531 -4.91 -7.65 28.40
CA ILE A 531 -5.92 -6.59 28.32
C ILE A 531 -6.80 -6.75 29.56
N PHE A 532 -6.77 -5.77 30.45
CA PHE A 532 -7.58 -5.71 31.66
C PHE A 532 -8.75 -4.76 31.47
N VAL A 533 -9.93 -5.18 31.89
CA VAL A 533 -11.13 -4.35 31.94
C VAL A 533 -11.58 -4.31 33.39
N ILE A 534 -11.55 -3.12 33.96
CA ILE A 534 -11.87 -2.84 35.35
C ILE A 534 -13.24 -2.19 35.38
N LYS A 535 -14.21 -2.87 35.98
CA LYS A 535 -15.56 -2.36 36.19
C LYS A 535 -15.64 -1.87 37.63
N ILE A 536 -15.59 -0.56 37.79
CA ILE A 536 -15.63 0.14 39.06
C ILE A 536 -17.11 0.38 39.38
N PRO A 537 -17.62 -0.06 40.54
CA PRO A 537 -18.97 0.31 40.97
C PRO A 537 -19.06 1.82 41.22
N ALA A 538 -20.27 2.34 41.41
CA ALA A 538 -20.44 3.71 41.91
C ALA A 538 -19.76 3.84 43.28
N LEU A 539 -18.86 4.81 43.43
CA LEU A 539 -18.09 5.10 44.63
C LEU A 539 -18.12 6.61 44.91
N GLU A 540 -18.44 6.98 46.14
CA GLU A 540 -18.28 8.35 46.61
C GLU A 540 -16.82 8.59 47.02
N VAL A 541 -16.07 9.25 46.14
CA VAL A 541 -14.69 9.66 46.39
C VAL A 541 -14.62 11.17 46.15
N ASP A 542 -14.39 11.95 47.21
CA ASP A 542 -14.45 13.43 47.18
C ASP A 542 -13.65 14.09 46.05
N ALA A 543 -12.59 13.44 45.57
CA ALA A 543 -11.72 13.93 44.50
C ALA A 543 -12.08 13.43 43.09
N LEU A 544 -13.04 12.51 42.95
CA LEU A 544 -13.41 11.85 41.68
C LEU A 544 -14.94 11.75 41.51
N PRO A 545 -15.62 12.86 41.16
CA PRO A 545 -17.06 12.85 40.90
C PRO A 545 -17.44 11.93 39.72
N GLU A 546 -16.50 11.66 38.82
CA GLU A 546 -16.68 10.72 37.71
C GLU A 546 -16.87 9.25 38.15
N LEU A 547 -16.57 8.91 39.41
CA LEU A 547 -16.83 7.57 39.96
C LEU A 547 -18.17 7.47 40.71
N GLU A 548 -18.94 8.55 40.83
CA GLU A 548 -20.29 8.51 41.41
C GLU A 548 -21.26 7.63 40.60
N GLU A 549 -20.94 7.40 39.33
CA GLU A 549 -21.61 6.42 38.47
C GLU A 549 -20.70 5.22 38.15
N PRO A 550 -21.26 4.02 37.90
CA PRO A 550 -20.48 2.85 37.52
C PRO A 550 -19.61 3.13 36.29
N THR A 551 -18.29 2.99 36.45
CA THR A 551 -17.32 3.38 35.43
C THR A 551 -16.49 2.18 34.98
N THR A 552 -16.31 2.03 33.66
CA THR A 552 -15.44 0.98 33.11
C THR A 552 -14.17 1.60 32.53
N ILE A 553 -13.01 1.08 32.95
CA ILE A 553 -11.68 1.49 32.50
C ILE A 553 -10.97 0.27 31.91
N ALA A 554 -10.27 0.45 30.80
CA ALA A 554 -9.54 -0.63 30.15
C ALA A 554 -8.05 -0.30 29.96
N PHE A 555 -7.19 -1.21 30.38
CA PHE A 555 -5.73 -1.09 30.27
C PHE A 555 -5.13 -2.24 29.47
N GLY A 556 -4.16 -1.94 28.62
CA GLY A 556 -3.23 -2.92 28.07
C GLY A 556 -1.96 -2.98 28.91
N ALA A 557 -1.55 -4.17 29.31
CA ALA A 557 -0.23 -4.41 29.87
C ALA A 557 0.73 -4.77 28.74
N ILE A 558 1.70 -3.91 28.46
CA ILE A 558 2.59 -4.00 27.31
C ILE A 558 4.02 -4.14 27.80
N GLN A 559 4.69 -5.22 27.40
CA GLN A 559 6.13 -5.34 27.61
C GLN A 559 6.85 -4.53 26.52
N SER A 560 7.47 -3.42 26.90
CA SER A 560 8.11 -2.49 25.96
C SER A 560 9.29 -3.13 25.20
N CYS A 561 9.60 -2.60 24.03
CA CYS A 561 10.81 -2.89 23.28
C CYS A 561 11.83 -1.77 23.56
N ASN A 562 13.03 -2.11 24.04
CA ASN A 562 14.08 -1.12 24.25
C ASN A 562 14.74 -0.77 22.91
N VAL A 563 14.15 0.19 22.19
CA VAL A 563 14.67 0.68 20.90
C VAL A 563 16.07 1.26 21.09
N THR A 564 17.05 0.70 20.39
CA THR A 564 18.47 1.06 20.48
C THR A 564 18.93 1.99 19.36
N ARG A 565 18.30 1.92 18.18
CA ARG A 565 18.52 2.85 17.06
C ARG A 565 17.32 2.88 16.12
N HIS A 566 17.37 3.82 15.18
CA HIS A 566 16.39 4.03 14.14
C HIS A 566 17.09 4.00 12.78
N HIS A 567 16.37 3.61 11.73
CA HIS A 567 16.82 3.87 10.37
C HIS A 567 16.82 5.39 10.14
N PRO A 568 17.85 5.97 9.49
CA PRO A 568 17.97 7.42 9.34
C PRO A 568 16.84 8.04 8.52
N ASP A 569 16.33 7.29 7.53
CA ASP A 569 15.46 7.81 6.47
C ASP A 569 14.04 7.23 6.47
N LEU A 570 13.79 6.20 7.27
CA LEU A 570 12.55 5.40 7.24
C LEU A 570 12.07 5.14 8.66
N ASP A 571 10.76 4.94 8.83
CA ASP A 571 10.12 4.64 10.12
C ASP A 571 10.34 3.18 10.54
N ILE A 572 11.60 2.84 10.77
CA ILE A 572 12.08 1.50 11.09
C ILE A 572 12.93 1.59 12.36
N HIS A 573 12.61 0.76 13.34
CA HIS A 573 13.15 0.83 14.69
C HIS A 573 13.81 -0.49 15.09
N TYR A 574 14.98 -0.43 15.72
CA TYR A 574 15.74 -1.63 16.06
C TYR A 574 15.83 -1.80 17.57
N TYR A 575 15.72 -3.03 18.07
CA TYR A 575 15.90 -3.37 19.48
C TYR A 575 16.56 -4.73 19.65
N ARG A 576 17.18 -4.96 20.82
CA ARG A 576 17.81 -6.25 21.18
C ARG A 576 17.20 -6.89 22.43
N LYS A 577 16.59 -6.08 23.29
CA LYS A 577 16.05 -6.52 24.58
C LYS A 577 14.66 -5.95 24.77
N MET A 578 13.81 -6.73 25.41
CA MET A 578 12.56 -6.22 25.96
C MET A 578 12.86 -5.33 27.17
N GLY A 579 12.03 -4.33 27.38
CA GLY A 579 12.07 -3.39 28.49
C GLY A 579 11.09 -3.78 29.60
N PRO A 580 10.78 -2.81 30.50
CA PRO A 580 9.78 -3.00 31.54
C PRO A 580 8.38 -3.19 30.94
N MET A 581 7.44 -3.57 31.79
CA MET A 581 6.05 -3.70 31.40
C MET A 581 5.26 -2.48 31.85
N ASP A 582 4.71 -1.81 30.85
CA ASP A 582 3.94 -0.59 30.96
C ASP A 582 2.45 -0.94 31.05
N ILE A 583 1.71 -0.20 31.85
CA ILE A 583 0.25 -0.29 31.91
C ILE A 583 -0.27 0.97 31.24
N VAL A 584 -0.94 0.79 30.11
CA VAL A 584 -1.33 1.86 29.21
C VAL A 584 -2.82 1.80 29.01
N ASP A 585 -3.51 2.93 29.10
CA ASP A 585 -4.92 2.97 28.76
C ASP A 585 -5.11 2.57 27.29
N ILE A 586 -6.08 1.71 27.00
CA ILE A 586 -6.25 1.16 25.65
C ILE A 586 -6.47 2.25 24.58
N ALA A 587 -6.94 3.44 24.98
CA ALA A 587 -7.10 4.58 24.08
C ALA A 587 -5.77 5.10 23.49
N TYR A 588 -4.64 4.79 24.12
CA TYR A 588 -3.31 5.12 23.61
C TYR A 588 -2.62 3.96 22.88
N ILE A 589 -3.29 2.81 22.76
CA ILE A 589 -2.83 1.71 21.92
C ILE A 589 -3.30 1.98 20.49
N GLN A 590 -2.34 2.22 19.61
CA GLN A 590 -2.62 2.79 18.30
C GLN A 590 -2.92 1.71 17.25
N CYS A 591 -1.98 0.79 17.03
CA CYS A 591 -2.08 -0.19 15.94
C CYS A 591 -1.18 -1.40 16.18
N LEU A 592 -1.36 -2.43 15.37
CA LEU A 592 -0.38 -3.51 15.29
C LEU A 592 0.88 -3.03 14.58
N VAL A 593 2.02 -3.60 14.96
CA VAL A 593 3.27 -3.42 14.24
C VAL A 593 3.83 -4.76 13.75
N GLY A 594 4.50 -4.73 12.61
CA GLY A 594 5.29 -5.84 12.12
C GLY A 594 6.67 -5.82 12.75
N ARG A 595 7.25 -7.01 12.94
CA ARG A 595 8.65 -7.13 13.34
C ARG A 595 9.32 -8.30 12.65
N VAL A 596 10.64 -8.22 12.48
CA VAL A 596 11.49 -9.29 11.94
C VAL A 596 12.80 -9.36 12.71
N HIS A 597 13.47 -10.51 12.68
CA HIS A 597 14.79 -10.68 13.25
C HIS A 597 15.83 -10.76 12.13
N TRP A 598 16.90 -9.96 12.24
CA TRP A 598 18.01 -9.95 11.28
C TRP A 598 19.28 -9.44 11.95
N ASN A 599 20.44 -10.03 11.62
CA ASN A 599 21.74 -9.59 12.16
C ASN A 599 21.79 -9.44 13.70
N ASN A 600 21.21 -10.41 14.43
CA ASN A 600 21.11 -10.43 15.91
C ASN A 600 20.31 -9.26 16.52
N GLU A 601 19.40 -8.67 15.75
CA GLU A 601 18.54 -7.59 16.19
C GLU A 601 17.11 -7.85 15.73
N TRP A 602 16.17 -7.38 16.55
CA TRP A 602 14.78 -7.28 16.13
C TRP A 602 14.55 -5.90 15.52
N VAL A 603 13.76 -5.89 14.46
CA VAL A 603 13.42 -4.69 13.70
C VAL A 603 11.92 -4.56 13.65
N ILE A 604 11.40 -3.39 13.99
CA ILE A 604 9.99 -3.04 14.02
C ILE A 604 9.73 -2.08 12.87
N PHE A 605 8.63 -2.30 12.16
CA PHE A 605 8.15 -1.38 11.14
C PHE A 605 6.64 -1.21 11.23
N ASP A 606 6.22 0.01 10.95
CA ASP A 606 4.85 0.45 11.09
C ASP A 606 4.25 0.76 9.72
N ARG A 607 3.07 0.21 9.43
CA ARG A 607 2.33 0.48 8.20
C ARG A 607 1.33 1.63 8.34
N SER A 608 1.16 2.13 9.54
CA SER A 608 0.19 3.18 9.84
C SER A 608 0.77 4.52 9.33
N GLY A 609 0.17 5.02 8.25
CA GLY A 609 0.54 6.30 7.65
C GLY A 609 0.33 7.48 8.61
N PRO A 610 0.71 8.71 8.21
CA PRO A 610 0.56 9.90 9.03
C PRO A 610 -0.87 10.11 9.57
N LEU A 611 -1.90 9.74 8.79
CA LEU A 611 -3.31 9.84 9.16
C LEU A 611 -3.71 8.91 10.33
N ALA A 612 -3.04 7.78 10.49
CA ALA A 612 -3.23 6.86 11.62
C ALA A 612 -2.39 7.26 12.86
N ARG A 613 -1.63 8.35 12.77
CA ARG A 613 -0.94 9.03 13.90
C ARG A 613 -1.79 10.19 14.45
N SER A 614 -3.07 10.28 14.07
CA SER A 614 -4.00 11.25 14.65
C SER A 614 -4.17 10.93 16.15
N VAL A 615 -3.55 11.80 16.95
CA VAL A 615 -3.71 11.88 18.41
C VAL A 615 -5.19 12.03 18.70
N PRO A 616 -5.75 11.37 19.74
CA PRO A 616 -7.09 11.69 20.20
C PRO A 616 -7.18 13.20 20.45
N GLU A 617 -8.08 13.88 19.74
CA GLU A 617 -8.40 15.27 20.07
C GLU A 617 -8.87 15.29 21.52
N PHE A 618 -8.16 16.03 22.36
CA PHE A 618 -8.57 16.29 23.74
C PHE A 618 -9.80 17.21 23.69
N THR A 619 -10.98 16.64 23.43
CA THR A 619 -12.24 17.30 23.80
C THR A 619 -12.42 17.13 25.29
N ARG A 620 -12.32 18.26 26.00
CA ARG A 620 -12.74 18.42 27.40
C ARG A 620 -14.18 18.00 27.61
#